data_AF-A0A4S8PGR9-F1
#
_entry.id   AF-A0A4S8PGR9-F1
#
_cell.length_a   1.000
_cell.length_b   1.000
_cell.length_c   1.000
_cell.angle_alpha   90.00
_cell.angle_beta   90.00
_cell.angle_gamma   90.00
#
_symmetry.space_group_name_H-M   'P 1'
#
loop_
_entity.id
_entity.type
_entity.pdbx_description
1 polymer ?
#
loop_
_entity_poly.entity_id
_entity_poly.type
_entity_poly.pdbx_seq_one_letter_code
_entity_poly.pdbx_strand_id
1 'polypeptide(L)'
;MRLVQRFLIAVALVAAAIFVIPTPAQAGGNYMRVCFPVGETPWGTTIWDCYWIEVPVLGPKNPWPPECWVCDPQLDFWKDYVDPAVLHEFDALLGKGFGLLAESHLTKDEKLAEVLRAQATEVLLEAAAVVEKYPAELYRVGWVDVENGKEYFEPDPHPWLTGLGKELAEGTALMQQALNDPKNADLDKAMAHFDAAYENLAELAAV
;
A
#
# COMPACT_ATOMS: atom_id res chain seq x y z
N MET A 1 70.14 8.07 15.11
CA MET A 1 68.90 8.42 15.87
C MET A 1 68.00 9.17 14.89
N ARG A 2 67.13 8.47 14.14
CA ARG A 2 65.69 8.24 14.44
C ARG A 2 64.96 9.52 14.84
N LEU A 3 64.06 9.94 13.95
CA LEU A 3 62.93 10.89 14.04
C LEU A 3 62.93 11.56 12.67
N VAL A 4 62.01 11.28 11.75
CA VAL A 4 60.64 11.79 11.78
C VAL A 4 59.93 11.27 10.51
N GLN A 5 58.65 10.94 10.65
CA GLN A 5 57.60 10.88 9.62
C GLN A 5 57.90 10.21 8.28
N ARG A 6 57.13 9.15 8.00
CA ARG A 6 56.16 9.15 6.89
C ARG A 6 55.16 8.01 7.09
N PHE A 7 53.96 8.39 7.53
CA PHE A 7 52.75 7.61 7.30
C PHE A 7 52.57 7.41 5.81
N LEU A 8 52.28 6.19 5.36
CA LEU A 8 51.42 5.93 4.20
C LEU A 8 50.78 4.54 4.31
N ILE A 9 49.50 4.56 4.72
CA ILE A 9 48.35 3.88 4.11
C ILE A 9 48.50 2.39 3.76
N ALA A 10 47.83 1.54 4.54
CA ALA A 10 47.29 0.27 4.06
C ALA A 10 46.24 -0.28 5.03
N VAL A 11 44.98 0.11 4.88
CA VAL A 11 43.85 -0.78 5.15
C VAL A 11 42.77 -0.47 4.12
N ALA A 12 42.75 -1.25 3.05
CA ALA A 12 41.57 -1.43 2.22
C ALA A 12 40.61 -2.34 3.00
N LEU A 13 39.46 -1.82 3.40
CA LEU A 13 38.30 -2.62 3.75
C LEU A 13 37.16 -2.18 2.84
N VAL A 14 37.02 -2.94 1.76
CA VAL A 14 35.88 -2.94 0.85
C VAL A 14 34.68 -3.39 1.65
N ALA A 15 33.89 -2.46 2.18
CA ALA A 15 32.53 -2.74 2.57
C ALA A 15 31.69 -2.72 1.29
N ALA A 16 31.69 -3.84 0.57
CA ALA A 16 30.63 -4.11 -0.37
C ALA A 16 29.34 -4.24 0.45
N ALA A 17 28.62 -3.13 0.61
CA ALA A 17 27.21 -3.17 0.92
C ALA A 17 26.55 -3.84 -0.29
N ILE A 18 26.49 -5.18 -0.24
CA ILE A 18 25.61 -5.93 -1.11
C ILE A 18 24.23 -5.41 -0.72
N PHE A 19 23.64 -4.61 -1.60
CA PHE A 19 22.22 -4.38 -1.64
C PHE A 19 21.56 -5.76 -1.73
N VAL A 20 21.32 -6.37 -0.57
CA VAL A 20 20.28 -7.37 -0.45
C VAL A 20 19.00 -6.55 -0.55
N ILE A 21 18.59 -6.26 -1.78
CA ILE A 21 17.17 -6.14 -2.05
C ILE A 21 16.63 -7.47 -1.53
N PRO A 22 15.79 -7.51 -0.49
CA PRO A 22 15.09 -8.73 -0.14
C PRO A 22 14.35 -9.13 -1.43
N THR A 23 14.93 -10.08 -2.15
CA THR A 23 14.17 -10.82 -3.16
C THR A 23 13.18 -11.63 -2.34
N PRO A 24 11.90 -11.68 -2.72
CA PRO A 24 10.89 -12.44 -1.98
C PRO A 24 11.34 -13.91 -1.98
N ALA A 25 12.02 -14.29 -0.92
CA ALA A 25 12.58 -15.60 -0.73
C ALA A 25 11.55 -16.38 0.07
N GLN A 26 10.79 -17.20 -0.65
CA GLN A 26 9.81 -18.18 -0.15
C GLN A 26 8.37 -17.68 0.07
N ALA A 27 7.66 -17.36 -1.01
CA ALA A 27 6.27 -17.76 -1.16
C ALA A 27 5.93 -17.78 -2.66
N GLY A 28 5.35 -18.88 -3.14
CA GLY A 28 4.62 -18.89 -4.42
C GLY A 28 3.28 -18.20 -4.22
N GLY A 29 3.31 -16.94 -3.78
CA GLY A 29 2.14 -16.14 -3.48
C GLY A 29 1.43 -15.68 -4.76
N ASN A 30 0.12 -15.47 -4.64
CA ASN A 30 -0.63 -14.77 -5.67
C ASN A 30 -0.57 -13.27 -5.38
N TYR A 31 -0.65 -12.43 -6.41
CA TYR A 31 -0.62 -10.99 -6.23
C TYR A 31 -1.80 -10.34 -6.95
N MET A 32 -2.41 -9.36 -6.31
CA MET A 32 -3.38 -8.46 -6.91
C MET A 32 -2.81 -7.05 -6.85
N ARG A 33 -2.92 -6.29 -7.95
CA ARG A 33 -2.45 -4.92 -8.00
C ARG A 33 -3.62 -3.99 -7.71
N VAL A 34 -3.46 -3.06 -6.77
CA VAL A 34 -4.48 -2.06 -6.42
C VAL A 34 -3.95 -0.69 -6.82
N CYS A 35 -4.79 0.12 -7.45
CA CYS A 35 -4.42 1.41 -8.04
C CYS A 35 -5.15 2.59 -7.40
N PHE A 36 -4.45 3.72 -7.34
CA PHE A 36 -4.92 4.98 -6.75
C PHE A 36 -4.66 6.12 -7.76
N PRO A 37 -5.62 7.04 -7.96
CA PRO A 37 -5.43 8.17 -8.87
C PRO A 37 -4.61 9.26 -8.17
N VAL A 38 -3.53 9.72 -8.81
CA VAL A 38 -2.64 10.76 -8.25
C VAL A 38 -2.64 12.07 -9.02
N GLY A 39 -3.35 12.13 -10.14
CA GLY A 39 -3.51 13.35 -10.92
C GLY A 39 -3.96 13.07 -12.35
N GLU A 40 -3.87 14.08 -13.20
CA GLU A 40 -4.20 13.97 -14.62
C GLU A 40 -3.11 14.60 -15.49
N THR A 41 -2.88 14.01 -16.67
CA THR A 41 -2.03 14.61 -17.71
C THR A 41 -2.73 15.81 -18.36
N PRO A 42 -2.00 16.68 -19.10
CA PRO A 42 -2.60 17.81 -19.82
C PRO A 42 -3.68 17.43 -20.85
N TRP A 43 -3.76 16.15 -21.22
CA TRP A 43 -4.74 15.62 -22.17
C TRP A 43 -5.94 14.93 -21.49
N GLY A 44 -6.03 14.99 -20.16
CA GLY A 44 -7.14 14.44 -19.37
C GLY A 44 -7.04 12.94 -19.08
N THR A 45 -5.86 12.33 -19.22
CA THR A 45 -5.62 10.94 -18.79
C THR A 45 -5.19 10.91 -17.33
N THR A 46 -5.91 10.16 -16.49
CA THR A 46 -5.57 9.93 -15.08
C THR A 46 -4.21 9.23 -14.94
N ILE A 47 -3.39 9.71 -14.00
CA ILE A 47 -2.12 9.10 -13.61
C ILE A 47 -2.39 8.22 -12.40
N TRP A 48 -1.86 6.99 -12.42
CA TRP A 48 -2.12 5.97 -11.42
C TRP A 48 -0.84 5.57 -10.70
N ASP A 49 -0.92 5.46 -9.39
CA ASP A 49 0.04 4.69 -8.60
C ASP A 49 -0.58 3.35 -8.22
N CYS A 50 0.15 2.28 -8.48
CA CYS A 50 -0.36 0.93 -8.32
C CYS A 50 0.62 0.05 -7.55
N TYR A 51 0.10 -0.71 -6.60
CA TYR A 51 0.90 -1.52 -5.69
C TYR A 51 0.45 -2.98 -5.72
N TRP A 52 1.43 -3.89 -5.84
CA TRP A 52 1.19 -5.33 -5.77
C TRP A 52 1.06 -5.75 -4.31
N ILE A 53 -0.07 -6.34 -3.97
CA ILE A 53 -0.38 -6.86 -2.64
C ILE A 53 -0.52 -8.38 -2.74
N GLU A 54 0.14 -9.11 -1.86
CA GLU A 54 0.09 -10.57 -1.84
C GLU A 54 -1.26 -11.05 -1.29
N VAL A 55 -1.90 -11.98 -2.00
CA VAL A 55 -3.20 -12.56 -1.65
C VAL A 55 -3.06 -14.09 -1.56
N PRO A 56 -3.84 -14.76 -0.70
CA PRO A 56 -3.68 -16.20 -0.47
C PRO A 56 -4.02 -17.03 -1.71
N VAL A 57 -5.02 -16.60 -2.47
CA VAL A 57 -5.54 -17.31 -3.65
C VAL A 57 -5.87 -16.28 -4.73
N LEU A 58 -5.61 -16.64 -5.98
CA LEU A 58 -6.17 -15.96 -7.16
C LEU A 58 -7.16 -16.91 -7.83
N GLY A 59 -8.42 -16.53 -7.87
CA GLY A 59 -9.50 -17.30 -8.44
C GLY A 59 -9.41 -17.40 -9.97
N PRO A 60 -10.14 -18.35 -10.59
CA PRO A 60 -10.10 -18.57 -12.03
C PRO A 60 -10.87 -17.52 -12.83
N LYS A 61 -11.73 -16.72 -12.18
CA LYS A 61 -12.49 -15.66 -12.82
C LYS A 61 -11.98 -14.34 -12.30
N ASN A 62 -11.31 -13.61 -13.16
CA ASN A 62 -10.92 -12.29 -12.75
C ASN A 62 -12.19 -11.42 -12.56
N PRO A 63 -12.31 -10.71 -11.41
CA PRO A 63 -13.51 -9.97 -11.01
C PRO A 63 -13.79 -8.70 -11.82
N TRP A 64 -13.12 -8.51 -12.96
CA TRP A 64 -13.20 -7.29 -13.73
C TRP A 64 -14.40 -7.22 -14.69
N PRO A 65 -14.79 -6.01 -15.13
CA PRO A 65 -15.87 -5.81 -16.08
C PRO A 65 -15.68 -6.62 -17.37
N PRO A 66 -16.76 -7.09 -18.04
CA PRO A 66 -16.65 -7.86 -19.28
C PRO A 66 -15.89 -7.15 -20.40
N GLU A 67 -15.89 -5.82 -20.39
CA GLU A 67 -15.20 -4.97 -21.35
C GLU A 67 -13.70 -4.80 -21.06
N CYS A 68 -13.22 -5.31 -19.91
CA CYS A 68 -11.84 -5.24 -19.51
C CYS A 68 -11.21 -6.64 -19.41
N TRP A 69 -10.14 -6.87 -20.17
CA TRP A 69 -9.47 -8.17 -20.18
C TRP A 69 -8.43 -8.31 -19.06
N VAL A 70 -7.87 -7.19 -18.60
CA VAL A 70 -6.97 -7.10 -17.43
C VAL A 70 -7.23 -5.74 -16.80
N CYS A 71 -7.84 -5.74 -15.61
CA CYS A 71 -8.12 -4.52 -14.87
C CYS A 71 -7.66 -4.67 -13.43
N ASP A 72 -7.27 -3.55 -12.84
CA ASP A 72 -6.90 -3.48 -11.44
C ASP A 72 -8.00 -2.79 -10.64
N PRO A 73 -8.30 -3.25 -9.41
CA PRO A 73 -9.08 -2.49 -8.44
C PRO A 73 -8.55 -1.07 -8.33
N GLN A 74 -9.44 -0.11 -8.48
CA GLN A 74 -9.17 1.31 -8.33
C GLN A 74 -9.89 1.84 -7.08
N LEU A 75 -9.17 2.58 -6.25
CA LEU A 75 -9.68 3.23 -5.05
C LEU A 75 -9.33 4.72 -5.10
N ASP A 76 -10.29 5.57 -4.78
CA ASP A 76 -10.10 7.01 -4.74
C ASP A 76 -10.67 7.53 -3.42
N PHE A 77 -9.81 8.10 -2.58
CA PHE A 77 -10.16 8.65 -1.28
C PHE A 77 -10.42 10.17 -1.31
N TRP A 78 -10.31 10.80 -2.47
CA TRP A 78 -10.15 12.25 -2.53
C TRP A 78 -11.23 12.87 -3.38
N LYS A 79 -12.27 13.38 -2.71
CA LYS A 79 -13.31 14.17 -3.37
C LYS A 79 -12.81 15.56 -3.77
N ASP A 80 -12.00 16.17 -2.90
CA ASP A 80 -11.41 17.48 -3.09
C ASP A 80 -9.97 17.37 -3.58
N TYR A 81 -9.44 18.46 -4.15
CA TYR A 81 -8.07 18.49 -4.66
C TYR A 81 -7.04 18.28 -3.55
N VAL A 82 -6.16 17.30 -3.75
CA VAL A 82 -4.94 17.07 -2.98
C VAL A 82 -3.75 17.24 -3.92
N ASP A 83 -2.64 17.78 -3.42
CA ASP A 83 -1.44 17.94 -4.22
C ASP A 83 -0.92 16.56 -4.73
N PRO A 84 -0.67 16.40 -6.04
CA PRO A 84 -0.21 15.12 -6.61
C PRO A 84 1.04 14.52 -5.95
N ALA A 85 1.98 15.36 -5.49
CA ALA A 85 3.17 14.86 -4.81
C ALA A 85 2.84 14.29 -3.43
N VAL A 86 1.86 14.87 -2.73
CA VAL A 86 1.33 14.37 -1.46
C VAL A 86 0.60 13.04 -1.68
N LEU A 87 -0.20 12.93 -2.74
CA LEU A 87 -0.87 11.67 -3.10
C LEU A 87 0.13 10.56 -3.39
N HIS A 88 1.14 10.83 -4.23
CA HIS A 88 2.18 9.87 -4.54
C HIS A 88 2.92 9.36 -3.30
N GLU A 89 3.28 10.26 -2.38
CA GLU A 89 3.96 9.88 -1.13
C GLU A 89 3.04 9.07 -0.20
N PHE A 90 1.78 9.48 -0.07
CA PHE A 90 0.78 8.76 0.70
C PHE A 90 0.54 7.35 0.15
N ASP A 91 0.28 7.22 -1.15
CA ASP A 91 -0.02 5.94 -1.79
C ASP A 91 1.18 5.00 -1.74
N ALA A 92 2.41 5.53 -1.85
CA ALA A 92 3.63 4.75 -1.69
C ALA A 92 3.79 4.15 -0.29
N LEU A 93 3.51 4.94 0.74
CA LEU A 93 3.55 4.48 2.13
C LEU A 93 2.37 3.54 2.42
N LEU A 94 1.16 3.86 1.94
CA LEU A 94 -0.02 3.01 2.09
C LEU A 94 0.21 1.63 1.45
N GLY A 95 0.67 1.59 0.20
CA GLY A 95 0.97 0.35 -0.51
C GLY A 95 2.04 -0.48 0.19
N LYS A 96 3.10 0.17 0.71
CA LYS A 96 4.14 -0.52 1.50
C LYS A 96 3.59 -1.07 2.82
N GLY A 97 2.83 -0.27 3.57
CA GLY A 97 2.25 -0.67 4.85
C GLY A 97 1.26 -1.82 4.68
N PHE A 98 0.41 -1.73 3.66
CA PHE A 98 -0.56 -2.78 3.33
C PHE A 98 0.11 -4.05 2.80
N GLY A 99 1.21 -3.93 2.06
CA GLY A 99 2.05 -5.07 1.67
C GLY A 99 2.66 -5.81 2.87
N LEU A 100 3.23 -5.08 3.84
CA LEU A 100 3.72 -5.66 5.09
C LEU A 100 2.60 -6.34 5.88
N LEU A 101 1.41 -5.73 5.91
CA LEU A 101 0.24 -6.33 6.55
C LEU A 101 -0.15 -7.65 5.84
N ALA A 102 -0.21 -7.67 4.52
CA ALA A 102 -0.46 -8.88 3.75
C ALA A 102 0.55 -9.99 4.05
N GLU A 103 1.86 -9.67 4.07
CA GLU A 103 2.90 -10.63 4.46
C GLU A 103 2.69 -11.16 5.89
N SER A 104 2.24 -10.30 6.82
CA SER A 104 1.94 -10.70 8.19
C SER A 104 0.79 -11.72 8.30
N HIS A 105 -0.22 -11.61 7.42
CA HIS A 105 -1.35 -12.55 7.34
C HIS A 105 -0.97 -13.89 6.73
N LEU A 106 0.00 -13.90 5.80
CA LEU A 106 0.35 -15.07 5.01
C LEU A 106 1.48 -15.92 5.60
N THR A 107 2.34 -15.32 6.43
CA THR A 107 3.43 -16.05 7.08
C THR A 107 2.90 -17.05 8.11
N LYS A 108 3.62 -18.17 8.25
CA LYS A 108 3.32 -19.21 9.26
C LYS A 108 4.12 -19.04 10.56
N ASP A 109 5.09 -18.12 10.57
CA ASP A 109 5.89 -17.80 11.75
C ASP A 109 5.19 -16.67 12.53
N GLU A 110 4.59 -17.02 13.67
CA GLU A 110 3.85 -16.09 14.53
C GLU A 110 4.70 -14.87 14.97
N LYS A 111 6.00 -15.07 15.22
CA LYS A 111 6.87 -13.95 15.62
C LYS A 111 7.15 -13.02 14.46
N LEU A 112 7.32 -13.59 13.26
CA LEU A 112 7.49 -12.78 12.05
C LEU A 112 6.20 -12.02 11.73
N ALA A 113 5.02 -12.65 11.89
CA ALA A 113 3.73 -11.99 11.71
C ALA A 113 3.58 -10.77 12.64
N GLU A 114 3.91 -10.92 13.93
CA GLU A 114 3.90 -9.81 14.89
C GLU A 114 4.83 -8.66 14.49
N VAL A 115 6.05 -8.98 14.04
CA VAL A 115 7.03 -7.97 13.59
C VAL A 115 6.54 -7.24 12.33
N LEU A 116 6.05 -7.97 11.33
CA LEU A 116 5.54 -7.41 10.09
C LEU A 116 4.32 -6.52 10.34
N ARG A 117 3.40 -6.96 11.20
CA ARG A 117 2.25 -6.16 11.61
C ARG A 117 2.67 -4.87 12.30
N ALA A 118 3.63 -4.92 13.22
CA ALA A 118 4.13 -3.71 13.89
C ALA A 118 4.77 -2.73 12.89
N GLN A 119 5.57 -3.24 11.94
CA GLN A 119 6.14 -2.42 10.87
C GLN A 119 5.06 -1.84 9.94
N ALA A 120 4.01 -2.61 9.62
CA ALA A 120 2.86 -2.11 8.88
C ALA A 120 2.20 -0.95 9.63
N THR A 121 1.95 -1.09 10.94
CA THR A 121 1.39 -0.02 11.78
C THR A 121 2.21 1.26 11.71
N GLU A 122 3.54 1.17 11.84
CA GLU A 122 4.43 2.34 11.76
C GLU A 122 4.34 3.03 10.39
N VAL A 123 4.42 2.27 9.30
CA VAL A 123 4.37 2.80 7.94
C VAL A 123 2.99 3.38 7.60
N LEU A 124 1.90 2.77 8.08
CA LEU A 124 0.54 3.28 7.87
C LEU A 124 0.27 4.56 8.66
N LEU A 125 0.87 4.70 9.85
CA LEU A 125 0.84 5.95 10.61
C LEU A 125 1.64 7.05 9.90
N GLU A 126 2.79 6.73 9.30
CA GLU A 126 3.55 7.64 8.44
C GLU A 126 2.73 8.08 7.20
N ALA A 127 2.04 7.15 6.54
CA ALA A 127 1.13 7.46 5.43
C ALA A 127 0.06 8.47 5.88
N ALA A 128 -0.62 8.19 6.99
CA ALA A 128 -1.65 9.08 7.54
C ALA A 128 -1.12 10.49 7.86
N ALA A 129 0.15 10.61 8.28
CA ALA A 129 0.78 11.90 8.56
C ALA A 129 0.99 12.75 7.29
N VAL A 130 1.31 12.12 6.15
CA VAL A 130 1.48 12.82 4.86
C VAL A 130 0.19 13.55 4.46
N VAL A 131 -0.95 12.93 4.72
CA VAL A 131 -2.27 13.45 4.39
C VAL A 131 -3.02 14.04 5.60
N GLU A 132 -2.35 14.34 6.72
CA GLU A 132 -3.01 14.76 7.98
C GLU A 132 -4.05 15.88 7.81
N LYS A 133 -3.83 16.78 6.84
CA LYS A 133 -4.71 17.93 6.56
C LYS A 133 -5.90 17.59 5.66
N TYR A 134 -5.93 16.40 5.08
CA TYR A 134 -6.93 15.93 4.12
C TYR A 134 -7.65 14.73 4.75
N PRO A 135 -8.93 14.87 5.13
CA PRO A 135 -9.69 13.75 5.66
C PRO A 135 -9.73 12.62 4.63
N ALA A 136 -9.24 11.43 5.01
CA ALA A 136 -9.32 10.26 4.16
C ALA A 136 -10.74 9.69 4.22
N GLU A 137 -11.48 9.78 3.10
CA GLU A 137 -12.84 9.26 2.99
C GLU A 137 -12.99 8.55 1.65
N LEU A 138 -13.60 7.36 1.61
CA LEU A 138 -13.81 6.70 0.33
C LEU A 138 -14.74 7.53 -0.56
N TYR A 139 -14.20 8.10 -1.65
CA TYR A 139 -14.96 8.88 -2.60
C TYR A 139 -15.60 7.98 -3.67
N ARG A 140 -14.80 7.09 -4.26
CA ARG A 140 -15.27 6.13 -5.28
C ARG A 140 -14.35 4.92 -5.38
N VAL A 141 -14.93 3.84 -5.89
CA VAL A 141 -14.20 2.63 -6.29
C VAL A 141 -14.55 2.28 -7.73
N GLY A 142 -13.69 1.51 -8.38
CA GLY A 142 -13.94 1.01 -9.73
C GLY A 142 -12.82 0.09 -10.20
N TRP A 143 -12.71 -0.03 -11.51
CA TRP A 143 -11.66 -0.77 -12.17
C TRP A 143 -10.91 0.12 -13.14
N VAL A 144 -9.61 -0.07 -13.24
CA VAL A 144 -8.78 0.65 -14.20
C VAL A 144 -8.02 -0.32 -15.10
N ASP A 145 -8.10 -0.06 -16.40
CA ASP A 145 -7.17 -0.58 -17.39
C ASP A 145 -6.03 0.42 -17.50
N VAL A 146 -4.96 0.19 -16.74
CA VAL A 146 -3.81 1.11 -16.66
C VAL A 146 -3.08 1.20 -18.00
N GLU A 147 -3.12 0.14 -18.81
CA GLU A 147 -2.44 0.11 -20.12
C GLU A 147 -3.15 1.01 -21.14
N ASN A 148 -4.48 1.01 -21.13
CA ASN A 148 -5.30 1.82 -22.04
C ASN A 148 -5.82 3.13 -21.42
N GLY A 149 -5.54 3.37 -20.14
CA GLY A 149 -5.97 4.55 -19.40
C GLY A 149 -7.49 4.66 -19.26
N LYS A 150 -8.20 3.52 -19.22
CA LYS A 150 -9.67 3.48 -19.20
C LYS A 150 -10.20 3.09 -17.83
N GLU A 151 -11.08 3.93 -17.30
CA GLU A 151 -11.75 3.71 -16.02
C GLU A 151 -13.12 3.07 -16.24
N TYR A 152 -13.48 2.13 -15.38
CA TYR A 152 -14.76 1.45 -15.36
C TYR A 152 -15.36 1.58 -13.97
N PHE A 153 -16.24 2.56 -13.83
CA PHE A 153 -17.04 2.73 -12.64
C PHE A 153 -18.31 1.92 -12.77
N GLU A 154 -18.46 0.93 -11.91
CA GLU A 154 -19.69 0.16 -11.82
C GLU A 154 -20.72 0.94 -10.98
N PRO A 155 -21.98 1.06 -11.43
CA PRO A 155 -23.04 1.66 -10.61
C PRO A 155 -23.26 0.91 -9.29
N ASP A 156 -23.06 -0.41 -9.33
CA ASP A 156 -23.17 -1.33 -8.20
C ASP A 156 -21.85 -2.12 -8.08
N PRO A 157 -20.77 -1.51 -7.56
CA PRO A 157 -19.48 -2.15 -7.46
C PRO A 157 -19.54 -3.40 -6.58
N HIS A 158 -18.65 -4.36 -6.85
CA HIS A 158 -18.50 -5.55 -6.02
C HIS A 158 -18.43 -5.20 -4.53
N PRO A 159 -19.19 -5.90 -3.64
CA PRO A 159 -19.22 -5.58 -2.21
C PRO A 159 -17.84 -5.57 -1.58
N TRP A 160 -16.97 -6.51 -1.97
CA TRP A 160 -15.59 -6.61 -1.50
C TRP A 160 -14.72 -5.45 -1.95
N LEU A 161 -14.90 -4.95 -3.18
CA LEU A 161 -14.16 -3.78 -3.67
C LEU A 161 -14.55 -2.52 -2.88
N THR A 162 -15.83 -2.35 -2.61
CA THR A 162 -16.33 -1.25 -1.76
C THR A 162 -15.85 -1.39 -0.32
N GLY A 163 -15.89 -2.62 0.22
CA GLY A 163 -15.40 -2.96 1.56
C GLY A 163 -13.92 -2.63 1.70
N LEU A 164 -13.08 -3.08 0.76
CA LEU A 164 -11.65 -2.75 0.70
C LEU A 164 -11.41 -1.24 0.81
N GLY A 165 -12.04 -0.44 -0.07
CA GLY A 165 -11.84 1.00 -0.07
C GLY A 165 -12.31 1.67 1.22
N LYS A 166 -13.44 1.22 1.78
CA LYS A 166 -14.03 1.80 2.98
C LYS A 166 -13.16 1.53 4.21
N GLU A 167 -12.73 0.28 4.36
CA GLU A 167 -11.90 -0.14 5.48
C GLU A 167 -10.51 0.51 5.44
N LEU A 168 -9.91 0.68 4.24
CA LEU A 168 -8.67 1.46 4.11
C LEU A 168 -8.86 2.92 4.55
N ALA A 169 -9.94 3.58 4.09
CA ALA A 169 -10.22 4.96 4.47
C ALA A 169 -10.47 5.11 5.99
N GLU A 170 -11.24 4.21 6.60
CA GLU A 170 -11.52 4.22 8.05
C GLU A 170 -10.24 3.97 8.88
N GLY A 171 -9.40 3.03 8.45
CA GLY A 171 -8.08 2.80 9.05
C GLY A 171 -7.19 4.04 8.99
N THR A 172 -7.07 4.68 7.83
CA THR A 172 -6.30 5.92 7.65
C THR A 172 -6.84 7.06 8.51
N ALA A 173 -8.16 7.24 8.56
CA ALA A 173 -8.78 8.29 9.38
C ALA A 173 -8.50 8.11 10.89
N LEU A 174 -8.49 6.86 11.39
CA LEU A 174 -8.12 6.58 12.78
C LEU A 174 -6.63 6.81 13.04
N MET A 175 -5.75 6.52 12.08
CA MET A 175 -4.33 6.88 12.18
C MET A 175 -4.13 8.40 12.21
N GLN A 176 -4.87 9.15 11.38
CA GLN A 176 -4.88 10.63 11.41
C GLN A 176 -5.37 11.16 12.78
N GLN A 177 -6.39 10.53 13.36
CA GLN A 177 -6.87 10.85 14.70
C GLN A 177 -5.79 10.58 15.76
N ALA A 178 -5.07 9.47 15.66
CA ALA A 178 -4.01 9.10 16.59
C ALA A 178 -2.85 10.11 16.60
N LEU A 179 -2.53 10.72 15.45
CA LEU A 179 -1.54 11.80 15.36
C LEU A 179 -1.98 13.06 16.12
N ASN A 180 -3.27 13.38 16.06
CA ASN A 180 -3.86 14.57 16.68
C ASN A 180 -4.14 14.40 18.18
N ASP A 181 -4.47 13.19 18.63
CA ASP A 181 -4.72 12.86 20.04
C ASP A 181 -4.04 11.54 20.46
N PRO A 182 -2.70 11.53 20.60
CA PRO A 182 -1.95 10.31 20.91
C PRO A 182 -2.34 9.64 22.23
N LYS A 183 -2.95 10.38 23.17
CA LYS A 183 -3.34 9.84 24.48
C LYS A 183 -4.59 8.97 24.42
N ASN A 184 -5.45 9.23 23.44
CA ASN A 184 -6.68 8.47 23.20
C ASN A 184 -6.63 7.68 21.89
N ALA A 185 -5.44 7.58 21.28
CA ALA A 185 -5.21 6.81 20.07
C ALA A 185 -5.51 5.32 20.32
N ASP A 186 -6.34 4.74 19.46
CA ASP A 186 -6.62 3.32 19.42
C ASP A 186 -6.07 2.75 18.11
N LEU A 187 -4.75 2.51 18.10
CA LEU A 187 -4.06 1.98 16.93
C LEU A 187 -4.49 0.54 16.61
N ASP A 188 -4.92 -0.23 17.62
CA ASP A 188 -5.44 -1.58 17.41
C ASP A 188 -6.74 -1.55 16.61
N LYS A 189 -7.63 -0.60 16.92
CA LYS A 189 -8.83 -0.36 16.12
C LYS A 189 -8.51 0.07 14.69
N ALA A 190 -7.55 0.98 14.50
CA ALA A 190 -7.11 1.39 13.16
C ALA A 190 -6.59 0.19 12.36
N MET A 191 -5.75 -0.65 12.98
CA MET A 191 -5.22 -1.86 12.35
C MET A 191 -6.30 -2.91 12.08
N ALA A 192 -7.35 -3.01 12.88
CA ALA A 192 -8.49 -3.90 12.60
C ALA A 192 -9.23 -3.51 11.31
N HIS A 193 -9.32 -2.23 10.99
CA HIS A 193 -9.84 -1.78 9.69
C HIS A 193 -8.89 -2.17 8.55
N PHE A 194 -7.57 -1.97 8.71
CA PHE A 194 -6.62 -2.44 7.69
C PHE A 194 -6.63 -3.96 7.50
N ASP A 195 -6.87 -4.75 8.55
CA ASP A 195 -7.07 -6.19 8.43
C ASP A 195 -8.34 -6.52 7.65
N ALA A 196 -9.46 -5.87 7.96
CA ALA A 196 -10.72 -6.04 7.24
C ALA A 196 -10.57 -5.64 5.76
N ALA A 197 -9.80 -4.59 5.46
CA ALA A 197 -9.44 -4.24 4.10
C ALA A 197 -8.68 -5.38 3.39
N TYR A 198 -7.71 -5.99 4.06
CA TYR A 198 -6.97 -7.13 3.52
C TYR A 198 -7.88 -8.34 3.26
N GLU A 199 -8.79 -8.66 4.19
CA GLU A 199 -9.78 -9.72 4.01
C GLU A 199 -10.68 -9.47 2.80
N ASN A 200 -11.16 -8.23 2.62
CA ASN A 200 -11.94 -7.85 1.44
C ASN A 200 -11.14 -8.00 0.13
N LEU A 201 -9.86 -7.62 0.11
CA LEU A 201 -9.00 -7.83 -1.06
C LEU A 201 -8.80 -9.32 -1.35
N ALA A 202 -8.58 -10.14 -0.33
CA ALA A 202 -8.41 -11.59 -0.47
C ALA A 202 -9.70 -12.24 -1.00
N GLU A 203 -10.87 -11.82 -0.52
CA GLU A 203 -12.16 -12.28 -1.03
C GLU A 203 -12.38 -11.86 -2.48
N LEU A 204 -12.07 -10.60 -2.83
CA LEU A 204 -12.13 -10.11 -4.21
C LEU A 204 -11.23 -10.93 -5.15
N ALA A 205 -10.01 -11.25 -4.70
CA ALA A 205 -9.05 -12.02 -5.47
C ALA A 205 -9.45 -13.49 -5.67
N ALA A 206 -10.26 -14.06 -4.79
CA ALA A 206 -10.63 -15.48 -4.83
C ALA A 206 -11.80 -15.82 -5.78
N VAL A 207 -12.44 -14.82 -6.38
CA VAL A 207 -13.66 -14.95 -7.22
C VAL A 207 -13.44 -15.70 -8.54
#